data_AF-B8FFF0-F1
#
_entry.id   AF-B8FFF0-F1
#
_cell.length_a   1.000
_cell.length_b   1.000
_cell.length_c   1.000
_cell.angle_alpha   90.00
_cell.angle_beta   90.00
_cell.angle_gamma   90.00
#
_symmetry.space_group_name_H-M   'P 1'
#
loop_
_entity.id
_entity.type
_entity.pdbx_description
1 polymer ?
#
loop_
_entity_poly.entity_id
_entity_poly.type
_entity_poly.pdbx_seq_one_letter_code
_entity_poly.pdbx_strand_id
1 'polypeptide(L)'
;MYPEMERKALNSAFRGTGDSPLIYLQRVRIEAAKHQLEKTAQSIEEITQQVGCEDPNSFRKLFKKTTGLSPREYRNRFTRLLKPVLAG
;
A
#
# COMPACT_ATOMS: atom_id res chain seq x y z
N MET A 1 0.40 -28.20 3.70
CA MET A 1 -0.88 -28.50 4.39
C MET A 1 -0.70 -27.94 5.81
N TYR A 2 -1.03 -26.68 6.13
CA TYR A 2 -2.37 -26.10 6.30
C TYR A 2 -2.43 -24.56 6.04
N PRO A 3 -2.78 -24.09 4.82
CA PRO A 3 -3.10 -22.68 4.58
C PRO A 3 -4.60 -22.33 4.75
N GLU A 4 -5.46 -23.35 4.66
CA GLU A 4 -6.93 -23.20 4.61
C GLU A 4 -7.54 -22.81 5.97
N MET A 5 -6.99 -23.36 7.07
CA MET A 5 -7.46 -23.09 8.44
C MET A 5 -7.24 -21.63 8.84
N GLU A 6 -6.08 -21.04 8.50
CA GLU A 6 -5.80 -19.62 8.75
C GLU A 6 -6.73 -18.72 7.94
N ARG A 7 -6.96 -18.99 6.64
CA ARG A 7 -7.88 -18.20 5.82
C ARG A 7 -9.31 -18.27 6.35
N LYS A 8 -9.77 -19.44 6.80
CA LYS A 8 -11.12 -19.61 7.35
C LYS A 8 -11.28 -18.94 8.71
N ALA A 9 -10.29 -19.06 9.59
CA ALA A 9 -10.27 -18.38 10.88
C ALA A 9 -10.22 -16.85 10.71
N LEU A 10 -9.39 -16.36 9.80
CA LEU A 10 -9.33 -14.93 9.44
C LEU A 10 -10.68 -14.47 8.88
N ASN A 11 -11.27 -15.18 7.91
CA ASN A 11 -12.58 -14.81 7.39
C ASN A 11 -13.68 -14.83 8.47
N SER A 12 -13.60 -15.75 9.45
CA SER A 12 -14.55 -15.84 10.55
C SER A 12 -14.35 -14.73 11.60
N ALA A 13 -13.11 -14.35 11.89
CA ALA A 13 -12.81 -13.28 12.86
C ALA A 13 -13.31 -11.91 12.38
N PHE A 14 -13.39 -11.72 11.06
CA PHE A 14 -13.91 -10.50 10.44
C PHE A 14 -15.42 -10.60 10.10
N ARG A 15 -16.12 -11.67 10.49
CA ARG A 15 -17.59 -11.74 10.38
C ARG A 15 -18.21 -10.75 11.37
N GLY A 16 -18.66 -9.60 10.86
CA GLY A 16 -19.33 -8.56 11.64
C GLY A 16 -18.56 -7.24 11.71
N THR A 17 -17.25 -7.25 11.43
CA THR A 17 -16.52 -6.04 11.06
C THR A 17 -16.85 -5.75 9.60
N GLY A 18 -17.52 -4.65 9.27
CA GLY A 18 -18.01 -4.37 7.90
C GLY A 18 -16.95 -4.35 6.78
N ASP A 19 -15.67 -4.55 7.09
CA ASP A 19 -14.58 -4.70 6.15
C ASP A 19 -14.19 -6.18 5.96
N SER A 20 -14.17 -6.65 4.70
CA SER A 20 -13.60 -7.95 4.36
C SER A 20 -12.09 -7.99 4.68
N PRO A 21 -11.52 -9.12 5.14
CA PRO A 21 -10.07 -9.26 5.38
C PRO A 21 -9.20 -8.81 4.22
N LEU A 22 -9.70 -8.98 2.99
CA LEU A 22 -9.03 -8.52 1.78
C LEU A 22 -8.94 -6.99 1.72
N ILE A 23 -10.01 -6.28 2.09
CA ILE A 23 -10.05 -4.81 2.10
C ILE A 23 -9.10 -4.27 3.19
N TYR A 24 -9.10 -4.90 4.36
CA TYR A 24 -8.17 -4.55 5.42
C TYR A 24 -6.71 -4.73 4.96
N LEU A 25 -6.40 -5.90 4.38
CA LEU A 25 -5.05 -6.17 3.86
C LEU A 25 -4.64 -5.17 2.78
N GLN A 26 -5.56 -4.83 1.87
CA GLN A 26 -5.32 -3.80 0.85
C GLN A 26 -4.99 -2.44 1.48
N ARG A 27 -5.73 -2.00 2.50
CA ARG A 27 -5.44 -0.75 3.22
C ARG A 27 -4.06 -0.78 3.87
N VAL A 28 -3.72 -1.86 4.57
CA VAL A 28 -2.40 -2.02 5.20
C VAL A 28 -1.27 -1.93 4.17
N ARG A 29 -1.42 -2.58 3.01
CA ARG A 29 -0.43 -2.51 1.92
C ARG A 29 -0.27 -1.11 1.36
N ILE A 30 -1.37 -0.36 1.19
CA ILE A 30 -1.32 1.02 0.71
C ILE A 30 -0.63 1.94 1.72
N GLU A 31 -0.90 1.80 3.02
CA GLU A 31 -0.21 2.60 4.04
C GLU A 31 1.30 2.30 4.09
N ALA A 32 1.70 1.03 3.97
CA ALA A 32 3.11 0.67 3.85
C ALA A 32 3.75 1.30 2.60
N ALA A 33 3.07 1.26 1.45
CA ALA A 33 3.57 1.87 0.23
C ALA A 33 3.73 3.39 0.36
N LYS A 34 2.75 4.09 0.95
CA LYS A 34 2.84 5.55 1.20
C LYS A 34 4.10 5.90 2.00
N HIS A 35 4.36 5.16 3.08
CA HIS A 35 5.55 5.36 3.91
C HIS A 35 6.86 5.20 3.12
N GLN A 36 6.96 4.17 2.28
CA GLN A 36 8.14 3.97 1.42
C GLN A 36 8.29 5.08 0.37
N LEU A 37 7.18 5.52 -0.25
CA LEU A 37 7.17 6.61 -1.23
C LEU A 37 7.61 7.95 -0.60
N GLU A 38 7.30 8.17 0.68
CA GLU A 38 7.64 9.39 1.40
C GLU A 38 9.10 9.46 1.86
N LYS A 39 9.68 8.30 2.18
CA LYS A 39 10.98 8.19 2.89
C LYS A 39 12.13 7.66 2.06
N THR A 40 11.88 7.02 0.92
CA THR A 40 12.92 6.37 0.13
C THR A 40 12.90 6.82 -1.33
N ALA A 41 14.00 6.54 -2.03
CA ALA A 41 14.14 6.73 -3.47
C ALA A 41 13.88 5.45 -4.28
N GLN A 42 13.37 4.38 -3.66
CA GLN A 42 13.09 3.11 -4.32
C GLN A 42 12.19 3.30 -5.54
N SER A 43 12.32 2.46 -6.56
CA SER A 43 11.40 2.45 -7.70
C SER A 43 9.99 2.05 -7.26
N ILE A 44 8.99 2.40 -8.08
CA ILE A 44 7.60 2.00 -7.80
C ILE A 44 7.46 0.48 -7.86
N GLU A 45 8.25 -0.16 -8.72
CA GLU A 45 8.33 -1.60 -8.92
C GLU A 45 8.86 -2.31 -7.67
N GLU A 46 9.97 -1.84 -7.08
CA GLU A 46 10.51 -2.39 -5.83
C GLU A 46 9.52 -2.27 -4.68
N ILE A 47 8.86 -1.11 -4.53
CA ILE A 47 7.86 -0.90 -3.48
C ILE A 47 6.67 -1.83 -3.69
N THR A 48 6.23 -2.02 -4.94
CA THR A 48 5.12 -2.93 -5.27
C THR A 48 5.41 -4.36 -4.79
N GLN A 49 6.62 -4.85 -5.07
CA GLN A 49 7.05 -6.18 -4.64
C GLN A 49 7.13 -6.28 -3.11
N GLN A 50 7.70 -5.27 -2.44
CA GLN A 50 7.86 -5.25 -0.98
C GLN A 50 6.53 -5.23 -0.23
N VAL A 51 5.50 -4.56 -0.76
CA VAL A 51 4.16 -4.55 -0.13
C VAL A 51 3.34 -5.80 -0.48
N GLY A 52 3.94 -6.79 -1.15
CA GLY A 52 3.30 -8.07 -1.47
C GLY A 52 2.19 -7.96 -2.51
N CYS A 53 2.30 -6.99 -3.42
CA CYS A 53 1.43 -6.89 -4.59
C CYS A 53 2.10 -7.59 -5.78
N GLU A 54 1.43 -8.60 -6.33
CA GLU A 54 1.98 -9.43 -7.42
C GLU A 54 1.97 -8.71 -8.77
N ASP A 55 1.00 -7.81 -9.00
CA ASP A 55 0.84 -7.07 -10.25
C ASP A 55 0.99 -5.54 -10.04
N PRO A 56 2.00 -4.90 -10.66
CA PRO A 56 2.19 -3.44 -10.61
C PRO A 56 1.00 -2.65 -11.13
N ASN A 57 0.25 -3.16 -12.10
CA ASN A 57 -0.93 -2.44 -12.62
C ASN A 57 -2.07 -2.43 -11.59
N SER A 58 -2.30 -3.55 -10.92
CA SER A 58 -3.27 -3.68 -9.83
C SER A 58 -2.89 -2.82 -8.65
N PHE A 59 -1.60 -2.77 -8.28
CA PHE A 59 -1.10 -1.86 -7.25
C PHE A 59 -1.39 -0.40 -7.61
N ARG A 60 -1.01 0.05 -8.82
CA ARG A 60 -1.22 1.43 -9.26
C ARG A 60 -2.71 1.83 -9.23
N LYS A 61 -3.60 0.93 -9.69
CA LYS A 61 -5.06 1.15 -9.65
C LYS A 61 -5.58 1.23 -8.22
N LEU A 62 -5.19 0.29 -7.36
CA LEU A 62 -5.59 0.27 -5.94
C LEU A 62 -5.09 1.51 -5.20
N PHE A 63 -3.82 1.87 -5.41
CA PHE A 63 -3.20 3.04 -4.80
C PHE A 63 -3.92 4.32 -5.21
N LYS A 64 -4.20 4.50 -6.51
CA LYS A 64 -4.96 5.65 -7.00
C LYS A 64 -6.39 5.67 -6.48
N LYS A 65 -7.07 4.52 -6.45
CA LYS A 65 -8.42 4.41 -5.88
C LYS A 65 -8.46 4.81 -4.40
N THR A 66 -7.41 4.47 -3.65
CA THR A 66 -7.35 4.68 -2.19
C THR A 66 -6.90 6.10 -1.83
N THR A 67 -5.94 6.66 -2.58
CA THR A 67 -5.29 7.95 -2.25
C THR A 67 -5.71 9.11 -3.13
N GLY A 68 -6.40 8.84 -4.25
CA GLY A 68 -6.71 9.82 -5.29
C GLY A 68 -5.55 10.15 -6.24
N LEU A 69 -4.33 9.66 -5.97
CA LEU A 69 -3.11 9.99 -6.73
C LEU A 69 -2.43 8.71 -7.23
N SER A 70 -1.75 8.78 -8.38
CA SER A 70 -0.81 7.72 -8.75
C SER A 70 0.36 7.69 -7.76
N PRO A 71 1.06 6.54 -7.62
CA PRO A 71 2.23 6.44 -6.74
C PRO A 71 3.30 7.50 -7.02
N ARG A 72 3.50 7.85 -8.30
CA ARG A 72 4.47 8.89 -8.72
C ARG A 72 4.03 10.29 -8.31
N GLU A 73 2.76 10.64 -8.55
CA GLU A 73 2.19 11.92 -8.11
C GLU A 73 2.23 12.06 -6.59
N TYR A 74 1.89 10.98 -5.87
CA TYR A 74 1.96 10.94 -4.41
C TYR A 74 3.39 11.17 -3.92
N ARG A 75 4.39 10.46 -4.46
CA ARG A 75 5.79 10.67 -4.13
C ARG A 75 6.21 12.11 -4.35
N ASN A 76 5.93 12.66 -5.53
CA ASN A 76 6.32 14.04 -5.85
C ASN A 76 5.74 15.05 -4.87
N ARG A 77 4.52 14.81 -4.37
CA ARG A 77 3.83 15.71 -3.44
C ARG A 77 4.28 15.56 -1.99
N PHE A 78 4.59 14.34 -1.55
CA PHE A 78 4.76 14.03 -0.12
C PHE A 78 6.17 13.58 0.26
N THR A 79 7.06 13.31 -0.70
CA THR A 79 8.41 12.89 -0.38
C THR A 79 9.17 13.99 0.35
N ARG A 80 9.82 13.59 1.45
CA ARG A 80 10.65 14.49 2.24
C ARG A 80 12.05 14.66 1.62
N LEU A 81 12.40 13.80 0.67
CA LEU A 81 13.68 13.83 -0.05
C LEU A 81 13.74 14.94 -1.11
N LEU A 82 12.59 15.41 -1.62
CA LEU A 82 12.51 16.45 -2.66
C LEU A 82 12.23 17.85 -2.10
N LYS A 83 12.18 18.07 -0.78
CA LYS A 83 12.16 19.42 -0.23
C LYS A 83 13.61 19.93 -0.17
N PRO A 84 14.03 20.89 -1.01
CA PRO A 84 15.28 21.58 -0.74
C PRO A 84 15.11 22.29 0.61
N VAL A 85 16.18 22.31 1.40
CA VAL A 85 16.36 23.24 2.51
C VAL A 85 16.25 24.65 1.93
N LEU A 86 15.04 25.18 1.87
CA LEU A 86 14.72 26.58 1.61
C LEU A 86 13.70 26.99 2.66
N ALA A 87 14.16 27.08 3.90
CA ALA A 87 13.49 27.80 4.95
C ALA A 87 14.55 28.22 5.97
N GLY A 88 14.94 29.51 5.92
CA GLY A 88 15.53 30.26 7.03
C GLY A 88 17.01 30.04 7.24
#